data_AF-A0A927CKY8-F1
#
_entry.id   AF-A0A927CKY8-F1
#
_cell.length_a   1.000
_cell.length_b   1.000
_cell.length_c   1.000
_cell.angle_alpha   90.00
_cell.angle_beta   90.00
_cell.angle_gamma   90.00
#
_symmetry.space_group_name_H-M   'P 1'
#
loop_
_entity.id
_entity.type
_entity.pdbx_description
1 polymer ?
#
loop_
_entity_poly.entity_id
_entity_poly.type
_entity_poly.pdbx_seq_one_letter_code
_entity_poly.pdbx_strand_id
1 'polypeptide(L)'
;MIVYEEHWHSTYWGGRWSYVPNRIHYALHRLFTTYDIGISGELNFKQHVGIDFPMFQNKTDLDLYIVVFQTTVTDVYTKGNQIIVVGTPERNGVQVLTVKTGDLHPSDLKKLLLIQLATPLGHELDYSLIVYEPPDFWLKQIQRAHCDVSQIK
;
A
#
# COMPACT_ATOMS: atom_id res chain seq x y z
N MET A 1 -5.28 -3.21 18.74
CA MET A 1 -5.21 -1.76 18.49
C MET A 1 -4.01 -1.27 19.28
N ILE A 2 -2.94 -0.87 18.58
CA ILE A 2 -1.75 -0.30 19.22
C ILE A 2 -2.02 1.20 19.31
N VAL A 3 -2.19 1.70 20.53
CA VAL A 3 -2.58 3.10 20.79
C VAL A 3 -1.34 4.00 20.95
N TYR A 4 -0.15 3.43 21.00
CA TYR A 4 1.10 4.15 21.21
C TYR A 4 2.32 3.35 20.71
N GLU A 5 3.18 4.00 19.92
CA GLU A 5 4.56 3.55 19.70
C GLU A 5 5.54 4.63 20.19
N GLU A 6 6.65 4.20 20.80
CA GLU A 6 7.60 5.09 21.48
C GLU A 6 8.20 6.17 20.55
N HIS A 7 8.30 5.87 19.25
CA HIS A 7 8.82 6.82 18.27
C HIS A 7 7.84 7.93 17.86
N TRP A 8 6.58 7.91 18.34
CA TRP A 8 5.63 9.01 18.12
C TRP A 8 6.04 10.31 18.85
N HIS A 9 6.95 10.21 19.82
CA HIS A 9 7.58 11.36 20.46
C HIS A 9 8.97 11.67 19.90
N SER A 10 9.37 11.01 18.81
CA SER A 10 10.73 11.12 18.30
C SER A 10 11.01 12.50 17.73
N THR A 11 12.18 13.06 18.07
CA THR A 11 12.75 14.25 17.41
C THR A 11 13.49 13.90 16.12
N TYR A 12 13.58 12.61 15.79
CA TYR A 12 14.27 12.08 14.61
C TYR A 12 13.61 12.58 13.31
N TRP A 13 14.43 12.97 12.32
CA TRP A 13 13.99 13.63 11.07
C TRP A 13 13.04 14.82 11.28
N GLY A 14 13.26 15.61 12.34
CA GLY A 14 12.47 16.81 12.61
C GLY A 14 11.03 16.54 13.05
N GLY A 15 10.76 15.35 13.61
CA GLY A 15 9.42 14.99 14.09
C GLY A 15 8.42 14.69 12.96
N ARG A 16 8.91 14.36 11.76
CA ARG A 16 8.11 13.98 10.57
C ARG A 16 7.01 12.95 10.88
N TRP A 17 7.27 12.10 11.86
CA TRP A 17 6.46 10.95 12.26
C TRP A 17 5.80 11.12 13.64
N SER A 18 5.85 12.33 14.18
CA SER A 18 5.45 12.64 15.56
C SER A 18 4.15 13.46 15.63
N TYR A 19 3.51 13.69 14.48
CA TYR A 19 2.25 14.41 14.40
C TYR A 19 1.07 13.51 14.79
N VAL A 20 0.63 13.63 16.05
CA VAL A 20 -0.41 12.80 16.69
C VAL A 20 -1.71 12.69 15.87
N PRO A 21 -2.27 13.75 15.25
CA PRO A 21 -3.51 13.63 14.48
C PRO A 21 -3.39 12.64 13.30
N ASN A 22 -2.25 12.63 12.60
CA ASN A 22 -2.03 11.64 11.53
C ASN A 22 -1.95 10.22 12.09
N ARG A 23 -1.38 10.05 13.27
CA ARG A 23 -1.29 8.72 13.93
C ARG A 23 -2.65 8.20 14.33
N ILE A 24 -3.50 9.06 14.89
CA ILE A 24 -4.89 8.70 15.19
C ILE A 24 -5.63 8.36 13.90
N HIS A 25 -5.46 9.16 12.84
CA HIS A 25 -6.07 8.91 11.54
C HIS A 25 -5.69 7.52 10.99
N TYR A 26 -4.39 7.19 10.93
CA TYR A 26 -3.94 5.89 10.47
C TYR A 26 -4.37 4.74 11.39
N ALA A 27 -4.41 4.93 12.71
CA ALA A 27 -4.87 3.90 13.64
C ALA A 27 -6.36 3.53 13.49
N LEU A 28 -7.16 4.36 12.82
CA LEU A 28 -8.56 4.07 12.49
C LEU A 28 -8.72 3.25 11.21
N HIS A 29 -7.69 3.23 10.35
CA HIS A 29 -7.70 2.44 9.13
C HIS A 29 -7.44 0.96 9.43
N ARG A 30 -8.15 0.10 8.71
CA ARG A 30 -7.99 -1.35 8.67
C ARG A 30 -7.35 -1.82 7.38
N LEU A 31 -7.34 -0.98 6.35
CA LEU A 31 -6.80 -1.27 5.03
C LEU A 31 -5.68 -0.29 4.71
N PHE A 32 -4.52 -0.83 4.34
CA PHE A 32 -3.39 -0.04 3.86
C PHE A 32 -2.86 -0.63 2.56
N THR A 33 -2.54 0.22 1.60
CA THR A 33 -2.06 -0.23 0.29
C THR A 33 -0.82 0.55 -0.12
N THR A 34 0.16 -0.15 -0.69
CA THR A 34 1.35 0.48 -1.28
C THR A 34 1.90 -0.36 -2.42
N TYR A 35 2.51 0.31 -3.38
CA TYR A 35 3.43 -0.36 -4.29
C TYR A 35 4.83 -0.44 -3.67
N ASP A 36 5.62 -1.41 -4.11
CA ASP A 36 7.04 -1.45 -3.81
C ASP A 36 7.84 -0.55 -4.77
N ILE A 37 7.72 0.78 -4.56
CA ILE A 37 8.31 1.84 -5.39
C ILE A 37 9.49 2.55 -4.72
N GLY A 38 10.15 1.90 -3.76
CA GLY A 38 11.42 2.34 -3.19
C GLY A 38 11.41 2.62 -1.69
N ILE A 39 12.62 2.78 -1.13
CA ILE A 39 12.90 2.74 0.31
C ILE A 39 12.18 3.85 1.09
N SER A 40 12.07 5.07 0.53
CA SER A 40 11.39 6.18 1.21
C SER A 40 9.88 5.98 1.29
N GLY A 41 9.27 5.36 0.27
CA GLY A 41 7.86 4.99 0.26
C GLY A 41 7.58 3.87 1.25
N GLU A 42 8.41 2.82 1.22
CA GLU A 42 8.34 1.70 2.16
C GLU A 42 8.45 2.16 3.62
N LEU A 43 9.43 3.02 3.94
CA LEU A 43 9.60 3.54 5.30
C LEU A 43 8.36 4.32 5.76
N ASN A 44 7.81 5.21 4.93
CA ASN A 44 6.59 5.93 5.29
C ASN A 44 5.40 4.98 5.45
N PHE A 45 5.28 3.97 4.61
CA PHE A 45 4.20 2.99 4.68
C PHE A 45 4.26 2.18 5.97
N LYS A 46 5.42 1.60 6.29
CA LYS A 46 5.64 0.86 7.54
C LYS A 46 5.37 1.72 8.77
N GLN A 47 5.75 2.99 8.71
CA GLN A 47 5.44 3.96 9.75
C GLN A 47 3.94 4.21 9.89
N HIS A 48 3.15 4.26 8.80
CA HIS A 48 1.70 4.44 8.87
C HIS A 48 0.98 3.18 9.38
N VAL A 49 1.46 2.00 8.96
CA VAL A 49 0.92 0.70 9.37
C VAL A 49 1.27 0.37 10.83
N GLY A 50 2.43 0.82 11.32
CA GLY A 50 2.93 0.54 12.67
C GLY A 50 3.46 -0.88 12.87
N ILE A 51 3.75 -1.60 11.78
CA ILE A 51 4.31 -2.96 11.80
C ILE A 51 5.30 -3.10 10.65
N ASP A 52 6.38 -3.83 10.89
CA ASP A 52 7.38 -4.17 9.88
C ASP A 52 7.08 -5.52 9.21
N PHE A 53 7.25 -5.59 7.90
CA PHE A 53 7.15 -6.79 7.07
C PHE A 53 8.07 -6.66 5.87
N PRO A 54 8.61 -7.77 5.35
CA PRO A 54 9.47 -7.72 4.18
C PRO A 54 8.65 -7.31 2.94
N MET A 55 9.10 -6.28 2.24
CA MET A 55 8.68 -5.96 0.88
C MET A 55 9.81 -6.35 -0.07
N PHE A 56 9.48 -7.08 -1.13
CA PHE A 56 10.45 -7.63 -2.07
C PHE A 56 10.36 -6.92 -3.41
N GLN A 57 11.44 -6.22 -3.78
CA GLN A 57 11.52 -5.52 -5.06
C GLN A 57 11.74 -6.51 -6.19
N ASN A 58 10.71 -6.67 -7.01
CA ASN A 58 10.81 -7.37 -8.27
C ASN A 58 11.04 -6.35 -9.41
N LYS A 59 12.15 -6.53 -10.13
CA LYS A 59 12.60 -5.59 -11.18
C LYS A 59 11.72 -5.64 -12.43
N THR A 60 11.03 -6.74 -12.66
CA THR A 60 10.30 -7.01 -13.91
C THR A 60 8.79 -6.94 -13.79
N ASP A 61 8.27 -7.07 -12.57
CA ASP A 61 6.84 -7.07 -12.28
C ASP A 61 6.63 -6.36 -10.94
N LEU A 62 5.86 -5.28 -10.94
CA LEU A 62 5.60 -4.50 -9.73
C LEU A 62 4.55 -5.20 -8.87
N ASP A 63 4.81 -5.30 -7.57
CA ASP A 63 3.86 -5.88 -6.62
C ASP A 63 3.09 -4.79 -5.86
N LEU A 64 1.78 -4.96 -5.77
CA LEU A 64 0.89 -4.20 -4.90
C LEU A 64 0.70 -4.96 -3.59
N TYR A 65 1.08 -4.33 -2.48
CA TYR A 65 0.89 -4.85 -1.14
C TYR A 65 -0.39 -4.29 -0.55
N ILE A 66 -1.25 -5.18 -0.07
CA ILE A 66 -2.50 -4.85 0.63
C ILE A 66 -2.41 -5.43 2.03
N VAL A 67 -2.38 -4.55 3.03
CA VAL A 67 -2.31 -4.91 4.44
C VAL A 67 -3.69 -4.70 5.06
N VAL A 68 -4.24 -5.78 5.63
CA VAL A 68 -5.57 -5.78 6.22
C VAL A 68 -5.47 -6.16 7.70
N PHE A 69 -6.04 -5.32 8.56
CA PHE A 69 -6.13 -5.55 9.99
C PHE A 69 -7.46 -6.17 10.38
N GLN A 70 -7.40 -7.07 11.36
CA GLN A 70 -8.56 -7.63 12.06
C GLN A 70 -9.66 -8.15 11.13
N THR A 71 -9.27 -8.72 9.99
CA THR A 71 -10.19 -9.26 8.99
C THR A 71 -9.51 -10.45 8.33
N THR A 72 -10.22 -11.57 8.24
CA THR A 72 -9.80 -12.73 7.47
C THR A 72 -10.32 -12.55 6.04
N VAL A 73 -9.41 -12.36 5.09
CA VAL A 73 -9.74 -12.16 3.68
C VAL A 73 -10.07 -13.50 3.03
N THR A 74 -11.23 -13.57 2.36
CA THR A 74 -11.71 -14.76 1.65
C THR A 74 -11.50 -14.65 0.15
N ASP A 75 -11.73 -13.47 -0.41
CA ASP A 75 -11.67 -13.25 -1.86
C ASP A 75 -11.08 -11.89 -2.19
N VAL A 76 -10.39 -11.83 -3.33
CA VAL A 76 -9.90 -10.58 -3.92
C VAL A 76 -10.20 -10.62 -5.41
N TYR A 77 -10.86 -9.59 -5.92
CA TYR A 77 -11.16 -9.49 -7.35
C TYR A 77 -11.19 -8.04 -7.82
N THR A 78 -11.06 -7.85 -9.12
CA THR A 78 -11.00 -6.54 -9.77
C THR A 78 -12.27 -6.27 -10.57
N LYS A 79 -12.74 -5.02 -10.54
CA LYS A 79 -13.88 -4.55 -11.34
C LYS A 79 -13.64 -3.12 -11.79
N GLY A 80 -13.29 -2.94 -13.06
CA GLY A 80 -12.96 -1.62 -13.60
C GLY A 80 -11.71 -1.05 -12.92
N ASN A 81 -11.82 0.11 -12.26
CA ASN A 81 -10.74 0.73 -11.47
C ASN A 81 -10.80 0.38 -9.99
N GLN A 82 -11.54 -0.66 -9.63
CA GLN A 82 -11.77 -1.05 -8.25
C GLN A 82 -11.17 -2.43 -7.97
N ILE A 83 -10.47 -2.54 -6.84
CA ILE A 83 -10.00 -3.79 -6.25
C ILE A 83 -10.85 -4.03 -5.02
N ILE A 84 -11.61 -5.13 -5.00
CA ILE A 84 -12.50 -5.47 -3.90
C ILE A 84 -11.85 -6.60 -3.12
N VAL A 85 -11.58 -6.32 -1.85
CA VAL A 85 -11.06 -7.27 -0.87
C VAL A 85 -12.22 -7.66 0.03
N VAL A 86 -12.69 -8.89 -0.13
CA VAL A 86 -13.80 -9.43 0.67
C VAL A 86 -13.22 -10.16 1.86
N GLY A 87 -13.69 -9.82 3.07
CA GLY A 87 -13.25 -10.50 4.27
C GLY A 87 -14.24 -10.40 5.42
N THR A 88 -14.11 -11.32 6.36
CA THR A 88 -14.92 -11.35 7.57
C THR A 88 -14.11 -10.76 8.74
N PRO A 89 -14.62 -9.73 9.46
CA PRO A 89 -13.92 -9.16 10.61
C PRO A 89 -13.61 -10.22 11.67
N GLU A 90 -12.34 -10.38 12.01
CA GLU A 90 -11.86 -11.39 12.96
C GLU A 90 -10.57 -10.91 13.64
N ARG A 91 -10.40 -11.18 14.94
CA ARG A 91 -9.25 -10.64 15.72
C ARG A 91 -7.95 -11.44 15.52
N ASN A 92 -7.60 -11.73 14.27
CA ASN A 92 -6.41 -12.53 13.90
C ASN A 92 -5.13 -11.69 13.68
N GLY A 93 -5.16 -10.40 14.05
CA GLY A 93 -4.01 -9.51 13.87
C GLY A 93 -4.00 -8.88 12.49
N VAL A 94 -3.02 -9.23 11.66
CA VAL A 94 -2.75 -8.61 10.36
C VAL A 94 -2.56 -9.67 9.30
N GLN A 95 -3.17 -9.45 8.14
CA GLN A 95 -2.99 -10.24 6.93
C GLN A 95 -2.39 -9.36 5.83
N VAL A 96 -1.30 -9.81 5.22
CA VAL A 96 -0.67 -9.14 4.08
C VAL A 96 -0.95 -9.95 2.83
N LEU A 97 -1.46 -9.27 1.80
CA LEU A 97 -1.73 -9.83 0.50
C LEU A 97 -0.84 -9.15 -0.52
N THR A 98 -0.35 -9.93 -1.47
CA THR A 98 0.43 -9.42 -2.60
C THR A 98 -0.35 -9.70 -3.87
N VAL A 99 -0.63 -8.64 -4.63
CA VAL A 99 -1.29 -8.72 -5.93
C VAL A 99 -0.31 -8.22 -6.97
N LYS A 100 -0.09 -9.01 -8.02
CA LYS A 100 0.74 -8.56 -9.14
C LYS A 100 0.04 -7.43 -9.86
N THR A 101 0.77 -6.36 -10.13
CA THR A 101 0.20 -5.19 -10.82
C THR A 101 -0.28 -5.57 -12.22
N GLY A 102 0.40 -6.52 -12.88
CA GLY A 102 -0.02 -7.07 -14.16
C GLY A 102 -1.43 -7.68 -14.16
N ASP A 103 -1.92 -8.17 -13.02
CA ASP A 103 -3.23 -8.82 -12.92
C ASP A 103 -4.38 -7.82 -12.70
N LEU A 104 -4.08 -6.56 -12.35
CA LEU A 104 -5.09 -5.57 -11.95
C LEU A 104 -6.00 -5.10 -13.10
N HIS A 105 -5.45 -5.01 -14.31
CA HIS A 105 -6.14 -4.59 -15.54
C HIS A 105 -7.18 -3.46 -15.38
N PRO A 106 -6.79 -2.27 -14.85
CA PRO A 106 -7.75 -1.21 -14.62
C PRO A 106 -8.34 -0.65 -15.91
N SER A 107 -9.63 -0.30 -15.87
CA SER A 107 -10.35 0.21 -17.05
C SER A 107 -9.85 1.56 -17.57
N ASP A 108 -9.28 2.39 -16.70
CA ASP A 108 -8.75 3.71 -17.02
C ASP A 108 -7.47 3.99 -16.24
N LEU A 109 -6.32 4.04 -16.91
CA LEU A 109 -5.02 4.21 -16.28
C LEU A 109 -4.81 5.61 -15.67
N LYS A 110 -5.66 6.60 -16.00
CA LYS A 110 -5.55 7.98 -15.49
C LYS A 110 -6.37 8.20 -14.22
N LYS A 111 -7.26 7.27 -13.88
CA LYS A 111 -8.08 7.35 -12.66
C LYS A 111 -7.41 6.62 -11.52
N LEU A 112 -7.69 7.09 -10.31
CA LEU A 112 -7.26 6.41 -9.10
C LEU A 112 -7.85 4.99 -9.06
N LEU A 113 -7.08 4.08 -8.49
CA LEU A 113 -7.56 2.78 -8.07
C LEU A 113 -8.24 2.91 -6.71
N LEU A 114 -9.46 2.37 -6.61
CA LEU A 114 -10.16 2.22 -5.35
C LEU A 114 -9.92 0.81 -4.82
N ILE A 115 -9.22 0.68 -3.70
CA ILE A 115 -9.11 -0.58 -2.97
C ILE A 115 -10.13 -0.52 -1.85
N GLN A 116 -11.13 -1.39 -1.91
CA GLN A 116 -12.23 -1.42 -0.95
C GLN A 116 -12.16 -2.71 -0.14
N LEU A 117 -12.17 -2.58 1.19
CA LEU A 117 -12.36 -3.69 2.10
C LEU A 117 -13.85 -3.81 2.42
N ALA A 118 -14.47 -4.94 2.09
CA ALA A 118 -15.90 -5.16 2.30
C ALA A 118 -16.18 -6.52 2.95
N THR A 119 -17.31 -6.58 3.66
CA THR A 119 -17.87 -7.85 4.14
C THR A 119 -18.45 -8.67 2.98
N PRO A 120 -18.65 -10.00 3.13
CA PRO A 120 -19.32 -10.82 2.12
C PRO A 120 -20.74 -10.35 1.74
N LEU A 121 -21.38 -9.58 2.63
CA LEU A 121 -22.71 -8.97 2.38
C LEU A 121 -22.63 -7.65 1.59
N GLY A 122 -21.44 -7.17 1.26
CA GLY A 122 -21.21 -5.94 0.50
C GLY A 122 -21.12 -4.67 1.36
N HIS A 123 -21.11 -4.77 2.69
CA HIS A 123 -20.88 -3.60 3.55
C HIS A 123 -19.40 -3.22 3.56
N GLU A 124 -19.09 -1.96 3.28
CA GLU A 124 -17.74 -1.42 3.34
C GLU A 124 -17.24 -1.32 4.78
N LEU A 125 -15.99 -1.71 4.99
CA LEU A 125 -15.28 -1.62 6.26
C LEU A 125 -14.22 -0.51 6.24
N ASP A 126 -13.53 -0.35 5.10
CA ASP A 126 -12.51 0.66 4.88
C ASP A 126 -12.19 0.76 3.37
N TYR A 127 -11.50 1.83 2.97
CA TYR A 127 -11.03 1.99 1.60
C TYR A 127 -9.68 2.73 1.53
N SER A 128 -8.98 2.54 0.42
CA SER A 128 -7.79 3.29 0.06
C SER A 128 -7.83 3.71 -1.39
N LEU A 129 -7.26 4.87 -1.69
CA LEU A 129 -7.14 5.41 -3.03
C LEU A 129 -5.66 5.54 -3.38
N ILE A 130 -5.26 4.90 -4.49
CA ILE A 130 -3.87 4.99 -4.98
C ILE A 130 -3.86 5.32 -6.47
N VAL A 131 -2.76 5.92 -6.92
CA VAL A 131 -2.49 6.09 -8.35
C VAL A 131 -2.09 4.73 -8.92
N TYR A 132 -2.58 4.38 -10.11
CA TYR A 132 -2.11 3.18 -10.79
C TYR A 132 -0.65 3.36 -11.25
N GLU A 133 0.23 2.48 -10.80
CA GLU A 133 1.57 2.35 -11.34
C GLU A 133 1.63 1.16 -12.31
N PRO A 134 2.35 1.26 -13.44
CA PRO A 134 2.43 0.18 -14.40
C PRO A 134 3.39 -0.93 -13.92
N PRO A 135 3.21 -2.19 -14.35
CA PRO A 135 4.02 -3.32 -13.89
C PRO A 135 5.51 -3.19 -14.26
N ASP A 136 5.83 -2.45 -15.32
CA ASP A 136 7.19 -2.21 -15.81
C ASP A 136 7.86 -0.97 -15.19
N PHE A 137 7.35 -0.46 -14.05
CA PHE A 137 7.82 0.75 -13.38
C PHE A 137 9.35 0.77 -13.18
N TRP A 138 9.90 -0.28 -12.58
CA TRP A 138 11.34 -0.37 -12.29
C TRP A 138 12.20 -0.43 -13.56
N LEU A 139 11.73 -1.13 -14.59
CA LEU A 139 12.42 -1.16 -15.90
C LEU A 139 12.50 0.24 -16.52
N LYS A 140 11.41 1.00 -16.49
CA LYS A 140 11.38 2.38 -16.99
C LYS A 140 12.31 3.29 -16.19
N GLN A 141 12.39 3.12 -14.87
CA GLN A 141 13.24 3.93 -14.02
C GLN A 141 14.73 3.67 -14.27
N ILE A 142 15.12 2.41 -14.46
CA ILE A 142 16.49 2.03 -14.84
C ILE A 142 16.85 2.62 -16.21
N GLN A 143 15.97 2.52 -17.20
CA GLN A 143 16.22 3.07 -18.55
C GLN A 143 16.41 4.59 -18.52
N ARG A 144 15.57 5.32 -17.77
CA ARG A 144 15.71 6.79 -17.61
C ARG A 144 17.05 7.17 -17.00
N ALA A 145 17.46 6.49 -15.92
CA ALA A 145 18.75 6.73 -15.28
C ALA A 145 19.93 6.50 -16.24
N HIS A 146 19.85 5.50 -17.12
CA HIS A 146 20.88 5.27 -18.14
C HIS A 146 20.90 6.34 -19.24
N CYS A 147 19.73 6.82 -19.69
CA CYS A 147 19.65 7.89 -20.69
C CYS A 147 20.22 9.22 -20.17
N ASP A 148 19.91 9.60 -18.93
CA ASP A 148 20.41 10.86 -18.36
C ASP A 148 21.95 10.87 -18.22
N VAL A 149 22.54 9.73 -17.85
CA VAL A 149 24.00 9.58 -17.79
C VAL A 149 24.66 9.66 -19.17
N SER A 150 23.95 9.26 -20.24
CA SER A 150 24.47 9.32 -21.61
C SER A 150 24.45 10.72 -22.22
N GLN A 151 23.66 11.67 -21.69
CA GLN A 151 23.59 13.06 -22.17
C GLN A 151 24.59 14.00 -21.49
N ILE A 152 25.39 13.51 -20.53
CA ILE A 152 26.39 14.30 -19.79
C ILE A 152 27.81 14.04 -20.34
N LYS A 153 27.95 13.42 -21.50
CA LYS A 153 29.23 13.26 -22.23
C LYS A 153 29.21 14.06 -23.52
#